data_AF-A0A7C6JX98-F1
#
_entry.id   AF-A0A7C6JX98-F1
#
_cell.length_a   1.000
_cell.length_b   1.000
_cell.length_c   1.000
_cell.angle_alpha   90.00
_cell.angle_beta   90.00
_cell.angle_gamma   90.00
#
_symmetry.space_group_name_H-M   'P 1'
#
loop_
_entity.id
_entity.type
_entity.pdbx_description
1 polymer ?
#
loop_
_entity_poly.entity_id
_entity_poly.type
_entity_poly.pdbx_seq_one_letter_code
_entity_poly.pdbx_strand_id
1 'polypeptide(L)'
;MYYYPVCWGLKEDDRSMTGLVYKHMPFGALPIAYDEIISLPTVQIVEEMVWDDVCYRIRPYKDVNISDFSLEELNVLELVATTFQHYNSKDIIDYMHKEKAYVETMPNQIIPYSLSKQLDELR
;
A
#
# COMPACT_ATOMS: atom_id res chain seq x y z
N MET A 1 -2.80 -2.14 2.19
CA MET A 1 -1.70 -2.68 1.37
C MET A 1 -1.11 -1.63 0.42
N TYR A 2 -1.00 -0.38 0.84
CA TYR A 2 -0.57 0.71 -0.05
C TYR A 2 0.95 0.86 -0.12
N TYR A 3 1.69 0.19 0.76
CA TYR A 3 3.13 0.36 0.94
C TYR A 3 3.96 -0.32 -0.17
N TYR A 4 3.53 -1.50 -0.64
CA TYR A 4 4.33 -2.31 -1.55
C TYR A 4 4.53 -1.72 -2.96
N PRO A 5 3.48 -1.20 -3.65
CA PRO A 5 3.65 -0.55 -4.95
C PRO A 5 4.57 0.68 -4.87
N VAL A 6 4.60 1.35 -3.72
CA VAL A 6 5.44 2.52 -3.48
C VAL A 6 6.91 2.12 -3.35
N CYS A 7 7.20 1.10 -2.56
CA CYS A 7 8.54 0.58 -2.38
C CYS A 7 9.13 0.00 -3.67
N TRP A 8 8.31 -0.71 -4.47
CA TRP A 8 8.78 -1.29 -5.72
C TRP A 8 9.08 -0.22 -6.79
N GLY A 9 8.21 0.78 -6.96
CA GLY A 9 8.49 1.90 -7.88
C GLY A 9 9.79 2.65 -7.54
N LEU A 10 10.12 2.77 -6.25
CA LEU A 10 11.37 3.39 -5.79
C LEU A 10 12.61 2.54 -6.10
N LYS A 11 12.45 1.23 -6.25
CA LYS A 11 13.56 0.32 -6.59
C LYS A 11 13.96 0.44 -8.05
N GLU A 12 12.99 0.59 -8.95
CA GLU A 12 13.21 0.70 -10.41
C GLU A 12 13.56 2.13 -10.84
N ASP A 13 12.78 3.14 -10.43
CA ASP A 13 12.83 4.50 -11.02
C ASP A 13 13.07 5.63 -10.00
N ASP A 14 13.39 5.30 -8.74
CA ASP A 14 13.51 6.27 -7.63
C ASP A 14 12.24 7.13 -7.43
N ARG A 15 11.07 6.63 -7.88
CA ARG A 15 9.78 7.30 -7.78
C ARG A 15 8.73 6.36 -7.21
N SER A 16 7.96 6.84 -6.24
CA SER A 16 6.80 6.09 -5.74
C SER A 16 5.68 6.09 -6.78
N MET A 17 5.11 4.92 -7.09
CA MET A 17 3.94 4.80 -7.98
C MET A 17 2.74 5.65 -7.52
N THR A 18 2.56 5.83 -6.21
CA THR A 18 1.43 6.61 -5.67
C THR A 18 1.81 8.06 -5.35
N GLY A 19 3.10 8.40 -5.34
CA GLY A 19 3.60 9.69 -4.86
C GLY A 19 3.38 9.95 -3.36
N LEU A 20 2.90 8.97 -2.59
CA LEU A 20 2.58 9.14 -1.17
C LEU A 20 3.79 8.93 -0.26
N VAL A 21 3.78 9.61 0.88
CA VAL A 21 4.75 9.46 1.97
C VAL A 21 4.13 8.62 3.08
N TYR A 22 4.88 7.65 3.60
CA TYR A 22 4.37 6.67 4.56
C TYR A 22 4.94 6.89 5.95
N LYS A 23 4.13 6.58 6.95
CA LYS A 23 4.45 6.66 8.37
C LYS A 23 4.34 5.29 9.02
N HIS A 24 5.25 4.97 9.93
CA HIS A 24 5.19 3.78 10.77
C HIS A 24 3.97 3.90 11.71
N MET A 25 3.01 2.98 11.58
CA MET A 25 1.81 2.88 12.41
C MET A 25 1.72 1.46 13.01
N PRO A 26 0.98 1.25 14.13
CA PRO A 26 0.98 -0.04 14.83
C PRO A 26 0.64 -1.27 13.99
N PHE A 27 -0.21 -1.10 12.98
CA PHE A 27 -0.68 -2.18 12.09
C PHE A 27 -0.04 -2.12 10.69
N GLY A 28 1.11 -1.47 10.55
CA GLY A 28 1.85 -1.36 9.29
C GLY A 28 2.14 0.08 8.89
N ALA A 29 2.49 0.29 7.63
CA ALA A 29 2.79 1.62 7.11
C ALA A 29 1.55 2.21 6.44
N LEU A 30 1.16 3.41 6.87
CA LEU A 30 0.03 4.14 6.31
C LEU A 30 0.53 5.43 5.65
N PRO A 31 -0.08 5.87 4.54
CA PRO A 31 0.14 7.20 4.01
C PRO A 31 -0.12 8.27 5.08
N ILE A 32 0.61 9.37 5.00
CA ILE A 32 0.24 10.58 5.74
C ILE A 32 -1.15 11.01 5.24
N ALA A 33 -2.04 11.37 6.18
CA ALA A 33 -3.43 11.72 5.90
C ALA A 33 -4.22 10.58 5.22
N TYR A 34 -3.99 9.33 5.61
CA TYR A 34 -4.75 8.18 5.08
C TYR A 34 -6.26 8.28 5.32
N ASP A 35 -6.66 9.02 6.35
CA ASP A 35 -8.04 9.37 6.70
C ASP A 35 -8.67 10.37 5.72
N GLU A 36 -7.89 11.12 4.95
CA GLU A 36 -8.39 11.99 3.88
C GLU A 36 -8.67 11.23 2.58
N ILE A 37 -8.13 10.02 2.42
CA ILE A 37 -8.32 9.20 1.20
C ILE A 37 -9.81 8.92 0.97
N ILE A 38 -10.58 8.70 2.05
CA ILE A 38 -12.01 8.43 1.96
C ILE A 38 -12.83 9.66 1.49
N SER A 39 -12.27 10.85 1.61
CA SER A 39 -12.89 12.12 1.23
C SER A 39 -12.54 12.52 -0.21
N LEU A 40 -11.69 11.75 -0.91
CA LEU A 40 -11.27 12.09 -2.27
C LEU A 40 -12.47 12.02 -3.25
N PRO A 41 -12.66 13.03 -4.10
CA PRO A 41 -13.79 13.06 -5.04
C PRO A 41 -13.69 11.98 -6.14
N THR A 42 -12.53 11.34 -6.26
CA THR A 42 -12.24 10.30 -7.25
C THR A 42 -12.53 8.90 -6.74
N VAL A 43 -12.88 8.74 -5.46
CA VAL A 43 -13.19 7.43 -4.87
C VAL A 43 -14.64 7.37 -4.43
N GLN A 44 -15.22 6.18 -4.54
CA GLN A 44 -16.50 5.83 -3.97
C GLN A 44 -16.26 4.92 -2.77
N ILE A 45 -16.91 5.24 -1.65
CA ILE A 45 -16.88 4.42 -0.44
C ILE A 45 -18.13 3.55 -0.41
N VAL A 46 -17.92 2.25 -0.26
CA VAL A 46 -18.99 1.29 -0.01
C VAL A 46 -18.83 0.78 1.41
N GLU A 47 -19.80 1.10 2.27
CA GLU A 47 -19.89 0.54 3.61
C GLU A 47 -20.34 -0.92 3.55
N GLU A 48 -19.60 -1.79 4.21
CA GLU A 48 -19.91 -3.21 4.35
C GLU A 48 -19.89 -3.60 5.82
N MET A 49 -20.89 -4.35 6.26
CA MET A 49 -20.88 -4.96 7.59
C MET A 49 -20.09 -6.26 7.51
N VAL A 50 -18.97 -6.31 8.22
CA VAL A 50 -18.19 -7.53 8.40
C VAL A 50 -18.32 -7.93 9.86
N TRP A 51 -19.09 -9.00 10.09
CA TRP A 51 -19.54 -9.37 11.44
C TRP A 51 -20.35 -8.23 12.08
N ASP A 52 -19.81 -7.59 13.11
CA ASP A 52 -20.42 -6.47 13.84
C ASP A 52 -19.72 -5.12 13.58
N ASP A 53 -18.68 -5.11 12.73
CA ASP A 53 -17.89 -3.92 12.42
C ASP A 53 -18.25 -3.34 11.04
N VAL A 54 -18.26 -2.00 10.96
CA VAL A 54 -18.39 -1.28 9.69
C VAL A 54 -17.02 -1.23 9.01
N CYS A 55 -16.92 -1.86 7.84
CA CYS A 55 -15.76 -1.80 6.97
C CYS A 55 -16.03 -0.89 5.77
N TYR A 56 -15.02 -0.12 5.37
CA TYR A 56 -15.09 0.71 4.16
C TYR A 56 -14.35 0.04 3.02
N ARG A 57 -15.07 -0.30 1.94
CA ARG A 57 -14.47 -0.71 0.69
C ARG A 57 -14.35 0.49 -0.24
N ILE A 58 -13.11 0.90 -0.51
CA ILE A 58 -12.78 1.98 -1.44
C ILE A 58 -12.83 1.41 -2.86
N ARG A 59 -13.57 2.10 -3.74
CA ARG A 59 -13.66 1.81 -5.18
C ARG A 59 -13.37 3.07 -5.98
N PRO A 60 -12.82 2.95 -7.19
CA PRO A 60 -12.67 4.12 -8.05
C PRO A 60 -14.06 4.61 -8.50
N TYR A 61 -14.26 5.92 -8.59
CA TYR A 61 -15.53 6.52 -9.06
C TYR A 61 -15.74 6.32 -10.57
N LYS A 62 -14.64 6.21 -11.33
CA LYS A 62 -14.64 5.92 -12.76
C LYS A 62 -13.83 4.66 -13.02
N ASP A 63 -14.17 3.92 -14.07
CA ASP A 63 -13.39 2.77 -14.49
C ASP A 63 -11.94 3.18 -14.76
N VAL A 64 -11.02 2.34 -14.29
CA VAL A 64 -9.59 2.54 -14.45
C VAL A 64 -9.22 2.15 -15.87
N ASN A 65 -8.65 3.09 -16.63
CA ASN A 65 -8.13 2.80 -17.96
C ASN A 65 -6.73 2.19 -17.83
N ILE A 66 -6.59 0.92 -18.20
CA ILE A 66 -5.32 0.19 -18.13
C ILE A 66 -4.24 0.85 -18.99
N SER A 67 -4.63 1.57 -20.05
CA SER A 67 -3.70 2.31 -20.91
C SER A 67 -3.02 3.50 -20.23
N ASP A 68 -3.49 3.91 -19.06
CA ASP A 68 -2.87 5.00 -18.28
C ASP A 68 -1.64 4.51 -17.48
N PHE A 69 -1.42 3.19 -17.40
CA PHE A 69 -0.31 2.59 -16.68
C PHE A 69 0.79 2.11 -17.64
N SER A 70 2.04 2.21 -17.20
CA SER A 70 3.15 1.56 -17.89
C SER A 70 3.09 0.04 -17.70
N LEU A 71 3.80 -0.71 -18.57
CA LEU A 71 3.89 -2.16 -18.44
C LEU A 71 4.54 -2.56 -17.11
N GLU A 72 5.53 -1.80 -16.68
CA GLU A 72 6.22 -1.97 -15.40
C GLU A 72 5.25 -1.77 -14.25
N GLU A 73 4.47 -0.68 -14.24
CA GLU A 73 3.45 -0.43 -13.20
C GLU A 73 2.41 -1.54 -13.12
N LEU A 74 1.95 -2.06 -14.27
CA LEU A 74 1.04 -3.19 -14.31
C LEU A 74 1.67 -4.47 -13.74
N ASN A 75 2.94 -4.73 -14.04
CA ASN A 75 3.66 -5.87 -13.47
C ASN A 75 3.79 -5.76 -11.95
N VAL A 76 4.00 -4.56 -11.41
CA VAL A 76 4.01 -4.33 -9.96
C VAL A 76 2.64 -4.62 -9.35
N LEU A 77 1.57 -4.11 -9.96
CA LEU A 77 0.21 -4.35 -9.48
C LEU A 77 -0.14 -5.84 -9.49
N GLU A 78 0.22 -6.56 -10.55
CA GLU A 78 0.02 -8.00 -10.68
C GLU A 78 0.84 -8.79 -9.63
N LEU A 79 2.12 -8.43 -9.45
CA LEU A 79 2.98 -9.04 -8.43
C LEU A 79 2.37 -8.87 -7.02
N VAL A 80 1.98 -7.65 -6.69
CA VAL A 80 1.35 -7.32 -5.40
C VAL A 80 0.03 -8.07 -5.22
N ALA A 81 -0.81 -8.14 -6.26
CA ALA A 81 -2.07 -8.87 -6.20
C ALA A 81 -1.85 -10.38 -5.99
N THR A 82 -0.96 -10.98 -6.77
CA THR A 82 -0.68 -12.42 -6.75
C THR A 82 0.02 -12.88 -5.47
N THR A 83 0.92 -12.08 -4.90
CA THR A 83 1.60 -12.47 -3.64
C THR A 83 0.62 -12.47 -2.46
N PHE A 84 -0.28 -11.50 -2.39
CA PHE A 84 -1.11 -11.29 -1.20
C PHE A 84 -2.57 -11.72 -1.35
N GLN A 85 -2.97 -12.29 -2.49
CA GLN A 85 -4.33 -12.79 -2.74
C GLN A 85 -4.85 -13.80 -1.70
N HIS A 86 -3.95 -14.53 -1.03
CA HIS A 86 -4.29 -15.54 -0.04
C HIS A 86 -3.98 -15.09 1.40
N TYR A 87 -3.46 -13.88 1.57
CA TYR A 87 -3.10 -13.35 2.88
C TYR A 87 -4.32 -12.74 3.54
N ASN A 88 -4.55 -13.09 4.80
CA ASN A 88 -5.50 -12.35 5.64
C ASN A 88 -4.83 -11.08 6.22
N SER A 89 -5.62 -10.23 6.88
CA SER A 89 -5.11 -8.98 7.47
C SER A 89 -3.94 -9.19 8.43
N LYS A 90 -3.96 -10.27 9.22
CA LYS A 90 -2.89 -10.60 10.15
C LYS A 90 -1.62 -11.04 9.42
N ASP A 91 -1.74 -11.86 8.37
CA ASP A 91 -0.59 -12.29 7.57
C ASP A 91 0.12 -11.09 6.93
N ILE A 92 -0.65 -10.09 6.46
CA ILE A 92 -0.11 -8.85 5.90
C ILE A 92 0.62 -8.04 6.97
N ILE A 93 0.04 -7.91 8.17
CA ILE A 93 0.68 -7.21 9.30
C ILE A 93 1.98 -7.91 9.69
N ASP A 94 1.93 -9.22 9.89
CA ASP A 94 3.09 -10.04 10.28
C ASP A 94 4.19 -10.02 9.21
N TYR A 95 3.82 -9.94 7.92
CA TYR A 95 4.76 -9.74 6.83
C TYR A 95 5.39 -8.35 6.88
N MET A 96 4.59 -7.29 6.97
CA MET A 96 5.09 -5.91 7.07
C MET A 96 6.00 -5.67 8.27
N HIS A 97 5.73 -6.32 9.41
CA HIS A 97 6.54 -6.17 10.62
C HIS A 97 7.93 -6.80 10.50
N LYS A 98 8.17 -7.62 9.47
CA LYS A 98 9.49 -8.19 9.15
C LYS A 98 10.28 -7.33 8.18
N GLU A 99 9.60 -6.47 7.43
CA GLU A 99 10.25 -5.58 6.46
C GLU A 99 11.22 -4.64 7.15
N LYS A 100 12.42 -4.52 6.58
CA LYS A 100 13.52 -3.72 7.14
C LYS A 100 13.08 -2.28 7.43
N ALA A 101 12.34 -1.68 6.51
CA ALA A 101 11.88 -0.31 6.64
C ALA A 101 10.93 -0.11 7.83
N TYR A 102 10.14 -1.12 8.20
CA TYR A 102 9.27 -1.07 9.37
C TYR A 102 10.07 -1.27 10.66
N VAL A 103 11.02 -2.21 10.67
CA VAL A 103 11.88 -2.53 11.82
C VAL A 103 12.83 -1.37 12.17
N GLU A 104 13.40 -0.70 11.17
CA GLU A 104 14.41 0.34 11.37
C GLU A 104 13.83 1.75 11.53
N THR A 105 12.52 1.93 11.36
CA THR A 105 11.84 3.21 11.58
C THR A 105 11.13 3.20 12.92
N MET A 106 11.26 4.26 13.72
CA MET A 106 10.57 4.33 15.01
C MET A 106 9.04 4.50 14.82
N PRO A 107 8.22 4.05 15.78
CA PRO A 107 6.79 4.30 15.75
C PRO A 107 6.47 5.78 15.56
N ASN A 108 5.49 6.06 14.70
CA ASN A 108 5.06 7.40 14.29
C ASN A 108 6.07 8.23 13.47
N GLN A 109 7.20 7.68 13.04
CA GLN A 109 8.09 8.38 12.12
C GLN A 109 7.76 8.12 10.66
N ILE A 110 8.12 9.08 9.81
CA ILE A 110 8.12 8.90 8.35
C ILE A 110 9.13 7.82 8.02
N ILE A 111 8.73 6.86 7.19
CA ILE A 111 9.62 5.82 6.68
C ILE A 111 10.43 6.43 5.55
N PRO A 112 11.78 6.54 5.67
CA PRO A 112 12.61 7.05 4.61
C PRO A 112 12.51 6.20 3.35
N TYR A 113 12.45 6.84 2.18
CA TYR A 113 12.44 6.12 0.90
C TYR A 113 13.71 5.28 0.69
N SER A 114 14.85 5.69 1.25
CA SER A 114 16.08 4.90 1.22
C SER A 114 15.94 3.50 1.83
N LEU A 115 15.16 3.37 2.91
CA LEU A 115 14.86 2.08 3.54
C LEU A 115 13.81 1.29 2.75
N SER A 116 12.91 2.01 2.06
CA SER A 116 11.83 1.42 1.26
C SER A 116 12.32 0.77 -0.05
N LYS A 117 13.56 1.06 -0.49
CA LYS A 117 14.19 0.39 -1.65
C LYS A 117 14.66 -1.03 -1.35
N GLN A 118 14.78 -1.39 -0.07
CA GLN A 118 15.30 -2.68 0.38
C GLN A 118 14.13 -3.59 0.76
N LEU A 119 13.29 -3.89 -0.24
CA LEU A 119 12.25 -4.90 -0.10
C LEU A 119 12.87 -6.28 -0.04
N ASP A 120 12.42 -7.10 0.91
CA ASP A 120 12.63 -8.53 0.83
C ASP A 120 11.99 -9.04 -0.47
N GLU A 121 12.73 -9.81 -1.27
CA GLU A 121 12.25 -10.27 -2.58
C GLU A 121 10.92 -11.03 -2.41
N LEU A 122 9.84 -10.53 -3.03
CA LEU A 122 8.64 -11.34 -3.27
C LEU A 122 9.07 -12.49 -4.17
N ARG A 123 9.04 -13.71 -3.63
CA ARG A 123 9.27 -14.95 -4.36
C ARG A 123 7.96 -15.61 -4.72
#